data_AF-A0A2G5T770-F1
#
_entry.id   AF-A0A2G5T770-F1
#
_cell.length_a   1.000
_cell.length_b   1.000
_cell.length_c   1.000
_cell.angle_alpha   90.00
_cell.angle_beta   90.00
_cell.angle_gamma   90.00
#
_symmetry.space_group_name_H-M   'P 1'
#
loop_
_entity.id
_entity.type
_entity.pdbx_description
1 polymer ?
#
loop_
_entity_poly.entity_id
_entity_poly.type
_entity_poly.pdbx_seq_one_letter_code
_entity_poly.pdbx_strand_id
1 'polypeptide(L)'
;MTTTLLILLHVLAVFKHEPKKPKLERTDQKLADRIISLLQQHEDGNLESYEETTLETCPDEELDPDYDPEECLESTERNFAGIGSPQMVLFGGILVAISKVWEAVLFYPLNGLYRNGRQKRRKPSSMFAKFKFLKTDMDLRRLVDYEKAGEIKPDSRAIIAFISAQLYERTIKEIRSGHILHDSVLRSIISEIIDDYQIETDFYGSPNWLNTWKRAHRISSRRITTFVSKKRFLDKDVLLQKMDQFVKDARVAFQGFDPLSTYNLDQSGFQKELFTKRTLAETGTETIEIVTSSATGITHSYTVLPMLRLDGLLHPKLYVVFAEPSGSFPQNPPPYNAPNLVLAAAKGHIMGKDLMADFFERVVFTDDVADDVLLVADSWPCWRRDDVIDSVRPPNKKVKTIIIPPGATGQIQPLDIGIFRQFKKFMKNLTEYAQRKEKDFKPHQRDSIIKVSEVSENLPHFLIADAEPSILADVLSHLPRMETSRDLDSENLEPIRRNIKLFFQTVLQDSLFFIDIIFTFQLSGLSTQRAWQFISVVGVWGAVYMLDGLIMLMFSDRLTVLKSSLGLERSTSRVSAAP
;
A
#
# COMPACT_ATOMS: atom_id res chain seq x y z
N MET A 1 -28.49 -19.23 29.66
CA MET A 1 -27.08 -18.93 29.33
C MET A 1 -27.04 -18.32 27.95
N THR A 2 -26.16 -17.35 27.70
CA THR A 2 -25.91 -16.87 26.33
C THR A 2 -25.27 -17.98 25.50
N THR A 3 -25.52 -18.00 24.19
CA THR A 3 -24.92 -18.96 23.25
C THR A 3 -23.39 -18.95 23.33
N THR A 4 -22.78 -17.77 23.46
CA THR A 4 -21.34 -17.61 23.67
C THR A 4 -20.82 -18.34 24.92
N LEU A 5 -21.56 -18.27 26.04
CA LEU A 5 -21.17 -18.94 27.28
C LEU A 5 -21.30 -20.47 27.15
N LEU A 6 -22.34 -20.95 26.46
CA LEU A 6 -22.52 -22.37 26.16
C LEU A 6 -21.37 -22.93 25.29
N ILE A 7 -20.93 -22.17 24.29
CA ILE A 7 -19.78 -22.51 23.44
C ILE A 7 -18.51 -22.62 24.27
N LEU A 8 -18.21 -21.62 25.11
CA LEU A 8 -17.02 -21.63 25.97
C LEU A 8 -17.05 -22.80 26.98
N LEU A 9 -18.21 -23.08 27.56
CA LEU A 9 -18.37 -24.23 28.46
C LEU A 9 -18.17 -25.57 27.73
N HIS A 10 -18.62 -25.67 26.47
CA HIS A 10 -18.37 -26.85 25.65
C HIS A 10 -16.88 -27.04 25.35
N VAL A 11 -16.20 -25.99 24.89
CA VAL A 11 -14.74 -26.00 24.65
C VAL A 11 -14.01 -26.44 25.91
N LEU A 12 -14.34 -25.84 27.05
CA LEU A 12 -13.69 -26.11 28.34
C LEU A 12 -13.94 -27.55 28.83
N ALA A 13 -15.16 -28.08 28.63
CA ALA A 13 -15.49 -29.48 28.93
C ALA A 13 -14.70 -30.46 28.04
N VAL A 14 -14.38 -30.08 26.79
CA VAL A 14 -13.55 -30.89 25.88
C VAL A 14 -12.10 -30.98 26.40
N PHE A 15 -11.50 -29.85 26.76
CA PHE A 15 -10.11 -29.81 27.29
C PHE A 15 -9.97 -30.45 28.68
N LYS A 16 -11.03 -30.40 29.50
CA LYS A 16 -11.06 -31.08 30.81
C LYS A 16 -11.41 -32.57 30.73
N HIS A 17 -11.62 -33.11 29.53
CA HIS A 17 -12.08 -34.49 29.31
C HIS A 17 -13.34 -34.84 30.11
N GLU A 18 -14.27 -33.90 30.25
CA GLU A 18 -15.49 -34.13 31.02
C GLU A 18 -16.43 -35.12 30.29
N PRO A 19 -17.06 -36.05 31.01
CA PRO A 19 -17.91 -37.09 30.42
C PRO A 19 -19.25 -36.55 29.87
N LYS A 20 -19.65 -35.33 30.27
CA LYS A 20 -20.87 -34.68 29.79
C LYS A 20 -20.52 -33.31 29.22
N LYS A 21 -20.71 -33.16 27.90
CA LYS A 21 -20.52 -31.90 27.19
C LYS A 21 -21.87 -31.21 26.97
N PRO A 22 -21.96 -29.88 27.14
CA PRO A 22 -23.14 -29.11 26.76
C PRO A 22 -23.50 -29.36 25.29
N LYS A 23 -24.78 -29.56 24.98
CA LYS A 23 -25.22 -29.68 23.57
C LYS A 23 -25.27 -28.30 22.92
N LEU A 24 -24.67 -28.18 21.75
CA LEU A 24 -24.69 -26.97 20.94
C LEU A 24 -25.55 -27.18 19.69
N GLU A 25 -26.11 -26.09 19.18
CA GLU A 25 -26.69 -26.08 17.83
C GLU A 25 -25.60 -26.19 16.76
N ARG A 26 -25.97 -26.58 15.54
CA ARG A 26 -25.00 -26.88 14.46
C ARG A 26 -24.04 -25.73 14.17
N THR A 27 -24.50 -24.48 14.21
CA THR A 27 -23.67 -23.29 13.98
C THR A 27 -22.68 -23.05 15.12
N ASP A 28 -23.15 -23.21 16.35
CA ASP A 28 -22.37 -23.00 17.56
C ASP A 28 -21.34 -24.12 17.76
N GLN A 29 -21.68 -25.35 17.33
CA GLN A 29 -20.76 -26.49 17.31
C GLN A 29 -19.59 -26.24 16.35
N LYS A 30 -19.84 -25.74 15.13
CA LYS A 30 -18.76 -25.37 14.19
C LYS A 30 -17.80 -24.33 14.77
N LEU A 31 -18.33 -23.33 15.50
CA LEU A 31 -17.50 -22.32 16.15
C LEU A 31 -16.70 -22.92 17.33
N ALA A 32 -17.33 -23.77 18.14
CA ALA A 32 -16.66 -24.48 19.24
C ALA A 32 -15.52 -25.37 18.74
N ASP A 33 -15.75 -26.16 17.68
CA ASP A 33 -14.76 -27.05 17.07
C ASP A 33 -13.55 -26.27 16.53
N ARG A 34 -13.80 -25.08 15.95
CA ARG A 34 -12.73 -24.18 15.48
C ARG A 34 -11.89 -23.62 16.62
N ILE A 35 -12.52 -23.23 17.73
CA ILE A 35 -11.81 -22.77 18.93
C ILE A 35 -10.97 -23.90 19.53
N ILE A 36 -11.52 -25.13 19.59
CA ILE A 36 -10.79 -26.31 20.06
C ILE A 36 -9.57 -26.59 19.18
N SER A 37 -9.74 -26.57 17.86
CA SER A 37 -8.64 -26.78 16.91
C SER A 37 -7.54 -25.72 17.06
N LEU A 38 -7.89 -24.44 17.24
CA LEU A 38 -6.90 -23.38 17.48
C LEU A 38 -6.13 -23.57 18.79
N LEU A 39 -6.81 -23.97 19.86
CA LEU A 39 -6.17 -24.23 21.15
C LEU A 39 -5.28 -25.48 21.12
N GLN A 40 -5.67 -26.53 20.39
CA GLN A 40 -4.84 -27.71 20.17
C GLN A 40 -3.60 -27.38 19.32
N GLN A 41 -3.76 -26.60 18.25
CA GLN A 41 -2.63 -26.10 17.47
C GLN A 41 -1.65 -25.28 18.32
N HIS A 42 -2.14 -24.55 19.33
CA HIS A 42 -1.30 -23.85 20.30
C HIS A 42 -0.52 -24.81 21.20
N GLU A 43 -1.16 -25.83 21.76
CA GLU A 43 -0.51 -26.85 22.60
C GLU A 43 0.52 -27.67 21.80
N ASP A 44 0.25 -27.94 20.53
CA ASP A 44 1.15 -28.67 19.62
C ASP A 44 2.30 -27.81 19.08
N GLY A 45 2.39 -26.53 19.47
CA GLY A 45 3.43 -25.60 19.01
C GLY A 45 3.30 -25.19 17.53
N ASN A 46 2.17 -25.49 16.89
CA ASN A 46 1.86 -25.15 15.49
C ASN A 46 1.12 -23.82 15.34
N LEU A 47 0.73 -23.19 16.46
CA LEU A 47 0.19 -21.83 16.47
C LEU A 47 1.35 -20.83 16.45
N GLU A 48 1.86 -20.52 15.26
CA GLU A 48 2.86 -19.47 15.10
C GLU A 48 2.25 -18.11 15.48
N SER A 49 2.67 -17.56 16.62
CA SER A 49 2.52 -16.13 16.91
C SER A 49 3.61 -15.39 16.12
N TYR A 50 3.25 -14.89 14.94
CA TYR A 50 4.15 -14.02 14.19
C TYR A 50 4.15 -12.62 14.83
N GLU A 51 5.29 -12.15 15.33
CA GLU A 51 5.69 -10.80 14.96
C GLU A 51 6.13 -10.90 13.50
N GLU A 52 5.27 -10.46 12.60
CA GLU A 52 5.49 -10.59 11.17
C GLU A 52 6.70 -9.72 10.78
N THR A 53 7.81 -10.35 10.39
CA THR A 53 8.84 -9.69 9.58
C THR A 53 8.19 -9.35 8.26
N THR A 54 7.62 -8.16 8.21
CA THR A 54 7.00 -7.59 7.02
C THR A 54 8.07 -7.52 5.92
N LEU A 55 8.09 -8.48 5.01
CA LEU A 55 8.55 -8.22 3.65
C LEU A 55 7.51 -7.27 3.03
N GLU A 56 7.60 -6.00 3.38
CA GLU A 56 6.90 -4.95 2.65
C GLU A 56 7.54 -4.88 1.26
N THR A 57 6.86 -5.44 0.26
CA THR A 57 7.12 -5.03 -1.11
C THR A 57 6.88 -3.54 -1.23
N CYS A 58 7.77 -2.84 -1.94
CA CYS A 58 7.70 -1.39 -2.08
C CYS A 58 6.35 -0.99 -2.70
N PRO A 59 5.74 0.13 -2.27
CA PRO A 59 4.55 0.68 -2.92
C PRO A 59 4.72 0.93 -4.42
N ASP A 60 5.98 1.08 -4.86
CA ASP A 60 6.40 1.40 -6.23
C ASP A 60 6.82 0.15 -7.05
N GLU A 61 6.53 -1.08 -6.60
CA GLU A 61 6.54 -2.22 -7.52
C GLU A 61 5.40 -2.04 -8.52
N GLU A 62 5.69 -1.36 -9.64
CA GLU A 62 4.86 -1.42 -10.83
C GLU A 62 4.71 -2.89 -11.22
N LEU A 63 3.47 -3.37 -11.23
CA LEU A 63 3.15 -4.70 -11.71
C LEU A 63 3.57 -4.77 -13.17
N ASP A 64 4.44 -5.72 -13.49
CA ASP A 64 4.82 -6.02 -14.87
C ASP A 64 3.55 -6.22 -15.71
N PRO A 65 3.25 -5.32 -16.67
CA PRO A 65 2.06 -5.41 -17.50
C PRO A 65 2.06 -6.68 -18.38
N ASP A 66 3.23 -7.29 -18.58
CA ASP A 66 3.42 -8.53 -19.31
C ASP A 66 3.35 -9.77 -18.39
N TYR A 67 3.05 -9.61 -17.09
CA TYR A 67 2.89 -10.74 -16.16
C TYR A 67 1.66 -11.58 -16.50
N ASP A 68 1.91 -12.73 -17.12
CA ASP A 68 0.92 -13.77 -17.38
C ASP A 68 0.83 -14.75 -16.19
N PRO A 69 -0.26 -14.73 -15.41
CA PRO A 69 -0.45 -15.71 -14.34
C PRO A 69 -0.51 -17.15 -14.85
N GLU A 70 -0.82 -17.40 -16.14
CA GLU A 70 -0.79 -18.74 -16.72
C GLU A 70 0.63 -19.32 -16.85
N GLU A 71 1.68 -18.49 -16.90
CA GLU A 71 3.08 -18.95 -16.92
C GLU A 71 3.56 -19.48 -15.57
N CYS A 72 2.94 -19.03 -14.47
CA CYS A 72 3.23 -19.50 -13.12
C CYS A 72 2.49 -20.79 -12.75
N LEU A 73 1.45 -21.17 -13.50
CA LEU A 73 0.77 -22.45 -13.37
C LEU A 73 1.58 -23.53 -14.07
N GLU A 74 1.85 -24.66 -13.42
CA GLU A 74 2.50 -25.79 -14.09
C GLU A 74 1.67 -26.18 -15.34
N SER A 75 2.33 -26.54 -16.44
CA SER A 75 1.65 -26.93 -17.71
C SER A 75 0.53 -27.97 -17.53
N THR A 76 0.60 -28.77 -16.45
CA THR A 76 -0.42 -29.74 -16.07
C THR A 76 -1.62 -29.16 -15.31
N GLU A 77 -1.49 -28.06 -14.57
CA GLU A 77 -2.60 -27.40 -13.85
C GLU A 77 -3.58 -26.71 -14.82
N ARG A 78 -3.10 -26.27 -15.99
CA ARG A 78 -3.94 -25.73 -17.09
C ARG A 78 -5.02 -26.72 -17.54
N ASN A 79 -4.78 -28.03 -17.44
CA ASN A 79 -5.76 -29.07 -17.81
C ASN A 79 -6.96 -29.15 -16.86
N PHE A 80 -6.93 -28.44 -15.72
CA PHE A 80 -7.95 -28.45 -14.69
C PHE A 80 -8.66 -27.10 -14.52
N ALA A 81 -8.46 -26.15 -15.46
CA ALA A 81 -9.14 -24.86 -15.45
C ALA A 81 -10.67 -25.03 -15.52
N GLY A 82 -11.41 -24.32 -14.65
CA GLY A 82 -12.87 -24.37 -14.60
C GLY A 82 -13.45 -25.69 -14.06
N ILE A 83 -12.67 -26.45 -13.28
CA ILE A 83 -13.14 -27.69 -12.67
C ILE A 83 -14.33 -27.44 -11.73
N GLY A 84 -15.48 -28.06 -12.04
CA GLY A 84 -16.71 -27.90 -11.26
C GLY A 84 -16.91 -28.93 -10.15
N SER A 85 -16.03 -29.93 -10.03
CA SER A 85 -16.16 -31.00 -9.05
C SER A 85 -14.79 -31.62 -8.70
N PRO A 86 -14.55 -32.03 -7.44
CA PRO A 86 -13.34 -32.75 -7.07
C PRO A 86 -13.35 -34.21 -7.55
N GLN A 87 -14.51 -34.76 -7.96
CA GLN A 87 -14.71 -36.18 -8.31
C GLN A 87 -14.38 -36.47 -9.79
N MET A 88 -13.15 -36.15 -10.19
CA MET A 88 -12.70 -36.22 -11.58
C MET A 88 -11.41 -37.06 -11.73
N VAL A 89 -11.25 -37.72 -12.87
CA VAL A 89 -10.06 -38.53 -13.21
C VAL A 89 -9.59 -38.21 -14.61
N LEU A 90 -8.27 -38.17 -14.82
CA LEU A 90 -7.67 -37.92 -16.12
C LEU A 90 -7.54 -39.20 -16.96
N PHE A 91 -8.09 -39.17 -18.18
CA PHE A 91 -7.91 -40.20 -19.22
C PHE A 91 -7.27 -39.57 -20.46
N GLY A 92 -5.98 -39.88 -20.72
CA GLY A 92 -5.26 -39.39 -21.89
C GLY A 92 -5.33 -37.86 -22.07
N GLY A 93 -5.22 -37.11 -20.96
CA GLY A 93 -5.33 -35.64 -20.93
C GLY A 93 -6.75 -35.09 -20.85
N ILE A 94 -7.78 -35.93 -20.92
CA ILE A 94 -9.19 -35.52 -20.80
C ILE A 94 -9.64 -35.71 -19.35
N LEU A 95 -10.18 -34.66 -18.76
CA LEU A 95 -10.79 -34.72 -17.43
C LEU A 95 -12.20 -35.32 -17.52
N VAL A 96 -12.45 -36.40 -16.78
CA VAL A 96 -13.72 -37.15 -16.83
C VAL A 96 -14.29 -37.31 -15.42
N ALA A 97 -15.58 -37.01 -15.25
CA ALA A 97 -16.27 -37.26 -14.00
C ALA A 97 -16.29 -38.75 -13.68
N ILE A 98 -16.05 -39.10 -12.41
CA ILE A 98 -16.01 -40.48 -11.93
C ILE A 98 -17.31 -41.24 -12.27
N SER A 99 -18.46 -40.56 -12.22
CA SER A 99 -19.76 -41.13 -12.62
C SER A 99 -19.76 -41.64 -14.07
N LYS A 100 -19.22 -40.86 -15.01
CA LYS A 100 -19.06 -41.25 -16.42
C LYS A 100 -18.06 -42.38 -16.61
N VAL A 101 -17.00 -42.42 -15.81
CA VAL A 101 -16.04 -43.53 -15.83
C VAL A 101 -16.72 -44.81 -15.34
N TRP A 102 -17.54 -44.72 -14.29
CA TRP A 102 -18.32 -45.86 -13.79
C TRP A 102 -19.32 -46.38 -14.81
N GLU A 103 -20.00 -45.51 -15.57
CA GLU A 103 -20.83 -45.94 -16.70
C GLU A 103 -20.03 -46.78 -17.71
N ALA A 104 -18.78 -46.40 -17.99
CA ALA A 104 -17.90 -47.16 -18.87
C ALA A 104 -17.45 -48.48 -18.26
N VAL A 105 -17.12 -48.51 -16.97
CA VAL A 105 -16.76 -49.75 -16.24
C VAL A 105 -17.92 -50.74 -16.28
N LEU A 106 -19.13 -50.31 -15.94
CA LEU A 106 -20.34 -51.14 -15.95
C LEU A 106 -20.73 -51.59 -17.36
N PHE A 107 -20.48 -50.76 -18.38
CA PHE A 107 -20.76 -51.11 -19.76
C PHE A 107 -19.70 -52.01 -20.40
N TYR A 108 -18.50 -52.14 -19.87
CA TYR A 108 -17.45 -52.92 -20.52
C TYR A 108 -17.68 -54.45 -20.53
N PRO A 109 -18.09 -55.11 -19.43
CA PRO A 109 -18.28 -56.56 -19.38
C PRO A 109 -19.54 -57.02 -20.13
N LEU A 110 -19.44 -58.08 -20.92
CA LEU A 110 -20.55 -58.78 -21.57
C LEU A 110 -21.05 -59.91 -20.68
N ASN A 111 -22.32 -60.29 -20.84
CA ASN A 111 -22.88 -61.42 -20.11
C ASN A 111 -22.17 -62.74 -20.51
N GLY A 112 -21.58 -63.40 -19.52
CA GLY A 112 -20.95 -64.71 -19.66
C GLY A 112 -19.41 -64.71 -19.59
N LEU A 113 -18.86 -65.88 -19.29
CA LEU A 113 -17.43 -66.12 -19.12
C LEU A 113 -16.86 -66.88 -20.34
N TYR A 114 -15.58 -66.71 -20.60
CA TYR A 114 -14.81 -67.60 -21.48
C TYR A 114 -14.60 -68.96 -20.78
N ARG A 115 -14.26 -70.00 -21.55
CA ARG A 115 -13.98 -71.35 -20.99
C ARG A 115 -12.84 -71.37 -19.96
N ASN A 116 -11.96 -70.38 -20.01
CA ASN A 116 -10.85 -70.19 -19.05
C ASN A 116 -11.24 -69.34 -17.82
N GLY A 117 -12.54 -69.10 -17.59
CA GLY A 117 -13.05 -68.33 -16.46
C GLY A 117 -12.89 -66.81 -16.58
N ARG A 118 -12.33 -66.27 -17.68
CA ARG A 118 -12.20 -64.81 -17.86
C ARG A 118 -13.53 -64.18 -18.28
N GLN A 119 -13.82 -62.99 -17.77
CA GLN A 119 -14.98 -62.19 -18.17
C GLN A 119 -14.94 -61.86 -19.66
N LYS A 120 -16.05 -62.12 -20.39
CA LYS A 120 -16.19 -61.64 -21.76
C LYS A 120 -16.32 -60.11 -21.75
N ARG A 121 -15.63 -59.43 -22.67
CA ARG A 121 -15.61 -57.96 -22.76
C ARG A 121 -15.97 -57.51 -24.16
N ARG A 122 -16.59 -56.32 -24.28
CA ARG A 122 -16.92 -55.70 -25.57
C ARG A 122 -15.63 -55.40 -26.36
N LYS A 123 -15.75 -55.35 -27.69
CA LYS A 123 -14.61 -55.00 -28.56
C LYS A 123 -14.14 -53.56 -28.28
N PRO A 124 -12.83 -53.26 -28.35
CA PRO A 124 -12.30 -51.90 -28.16
C PRO A 124 -13.00 -50.84 -29.01
N SER A 125 -13.26 -51.14 -30.29
CA SER A 125 -13.97 -50.24 -31.20
C SER A 125 -15.37 -49.84 -30.70
N SER A 126 -16.08 -50.75 -30.03
CA SER A 126 -17.39 -50.44 -29.42
C SER A 126 -17.26 -49.53 -28.20
N MET A 127 -16.20 -49.68 -27.41
CA MET A 127 -15.94 -48.85 -26.24
C MET A 127 -15.54 -47.44 -26.66
N PHE A 128 -14.60 -47.29 -27.59
CA PHE A 128 -14.14 -46.00 -28.11
C PHE A 128 -15.25 -45.24 -28.86
N ALA A 129 -16.17 -45.96 -29.53
CA ALA A 129 -17.31 -45.34 -30.18
C ALA A 129 -18.25 -44.65 -29.18
N LYS A 130 -18.57 -45.33 -28.06
CA LYS A 130 -19.53 -44.87 -27.05
C LYS A 130 -18.92 -43.88 -26.05
N PHE A 131 -17.72 -44.16 -25.56
CA PHE A 131 -17.04 -43.35 -24.55
C PHE A 131 -15.83 -42.66 -25.19
N LYS A 132 -16.05 -41.44 -25.69
CA LYS A 132 -15.05 -40.67 -26.45
C LYS A 132 -13.77 -40.32 -25.67
N PHE A 133 -13.82 -40.41 -24.34
CA PHE A 133 -12.64 -40.18 -23.49
C PHE A 133 -11.65 -41.36 -23.50
N LEU A 134 -12.08 -42.55 -23.94
CA LEU A 134 -11.21 -43.71 -24.10
C LEU A 134 -10.54 -43.67 -25.48
N LYS A 135 -9.21 -43.73 -25.53
CA LYS A 135 -8.46 -43.64 -26.79
C LYS A 135 -7.51 -44.81 -27.02
N THR A 136 -7.07 -45.47 -25.95
CA THR A 136 -6.01 -46.47 -25.99
C THR A 136 -6.43 -47.77 -25.30
N ASP A 137 -5.74 -48.87 -25.62
CA ASP A 137 -5.92 -50.14 -24.91
C ASP A 137 -5.51 -50.05 -23.43
N MET A 138 -4.64 -49.09 -23.06
CA MET A 138 -4.30 -48.82 -21.66
C MET A 138 -5.50 -48.26 -20.90
N ASP A 139 -6.29 -47.38 -21.51
CA ASP A 139 -7.51 -46.86 -20.90
C ASP A 139 -8.51 -47.99 -20.60
N LEU A 140 -8.62 -48.95 -21.51
CA LEU A 140 -9.46 -50.13 -21.32
C LEU A 140 -8.96 -51.05 -20.20
N ARG A 141 -7.63 -51.22 -20.06
CA ARG A 141 -7.04 -51.95 -18.93
C ARG A 141 -7.36 -51.24 -17.60
N ARG A 142 -7.24 -49.91 -17.57
CA ARG A 142 -7.56 -49.10 -16.39
C ARG A 142 -9.01 -49.27 -15.93
N LEU A 143 -9.97 -49.39 -16.85
CA LEU A 143 -11.37 -49.73 -16.50
C LEU A 143 -11.50 -51.10 -15.82
N VAL A 144 -10.71 -52.09 -16.24
CA VAL A 144 -10.68 -53.42 -15.59
C VAL A 144 -10.10 -53.34 -14.20
N ASP A 145 -9.07 -52.51 -14.00
CA ASP A 145 -8.46 -52.33 -12.70
C ASP A 145 -9.41 -51.63 -11.73
N TYR A 146 -10.18 -50.63 -12.20
CA TYR A 146 -11.26 -50.02 -11.42
C TYR A 146 -12.38 -51.00 -11.07
N GLU A 147 -12.79 -51.85 -12.02
CA GLU A 147 -13.78 -52.90 -11.76
C GLU A 147 -13.33 -53.86 -10.65
N LYS A 148 -12.05 -54.23 -10.65
CA LYS A 148 -11.46 -55.12 -9.62
C LYS A 148 -11.29 -54.44 -8.27
N ALA A 149 -10.87 -53.17 -8.27
CA ALA A 149 -10.69 -52.39 -7.05
C ALA A 149 -12.02 -52.07 -6.37
N GLY A 150 -13.11 -51.96 -7.14
CA GLY A 150 -14.43 -51.58 -6.64
C GLY A 150 -14.58 -50.10 -6.30
N GLU A 151 -13.51 -49.32 -6.48
CA GLU A 151 -13.47 -47.88 -6.24
C GLU A 151 -12.70 -47.15 -7.33
N ILE A 152 -13.04 -45.87 -7.54
CA ILE A 152 -12.28 -44.96 -8.41
C ILE A 152 -11.90 -43.77 -7.54
N LYS A 153 -10.61 -43.63 -7.24
CA LYS A 153 -10.10 -42.47 -6.51
C LYS A 153 -9.97 -41.27 -7.45
N PRO A 154 -10.36 -40.05 -7.03
CA PRO A 154 -10.14 -38.86 -7.82
C PRO A 154 -8.65 -38.58 -8.02
N ASP A 155 -8.35 -37.85 -9.09
CA ASP A 155 -7.00 -37.40 -9.35
C ASP A 155 -6.59 -36.33 -8.32
N SER A 156 -5.47 -36.52 -7.63
CA SER A 156 -4.98 -35.57 -6.61
C SER A 156 -4.81 -34.16 -7.17
N ARG A 157 -4.41 -34.01 -8.44
CA ARG A 157 -4.28 -32.70 -9.09
C ARG A 157 -5.65 -32.06 -9.37
N ALA A 158 -6.66 -32.87 -9.70
CA ALA A 158 -8.03 -32.39 -9.83
C ALA A 158 -8.57 -31.89 -8.49
N ILE A 159 -8.29 -32.60 -7.40
CA ILE A 159 -8.66 -32.17 -6.04
C ILE A 159 -8.02 -30.82 -5.71
N ILE A 160 -6.70 -30.67 -5.90
CA ILE A 160 -5.98 -29.43 -5.60
C ILE A 160 -6.48 -28.28 -6.48
N ALA A 161 -6.72 -28.51 -7.77
CA ALA A 161 -7.25 -27.49 -8.68
C ALA A 161 -8.66 -27.03 -8.26
N PHE A 162 -9.51 -27.97 -7.82
CA PHE A 162 -10.84 -27.63 -7.30
C PHE A 162 -10.76 -26.80 -6.02
N ILE A 163 -9.91 -27.21 -5.06
CA ILE A 163 -9.67 -26.45 -3.83
C ILE A 163 -9.13 -25.06 -4.16
N SER A 164 -8.19 -24.94 -5.08
CA SER A 164 -7.62 -23.67 -5.54
C SER A 164 -8.68 -22.71 -6.08
N ALA A 165 -9.57 -23.20 -6.95
CA ALA A 165 -10.64 -22.39 -7.53
C ALA A 165 -11.64 -21.92 -6.46
N GLN A 166 -12.04 -22.81 -5.54
CA GLN A 166 -12.94 -22.48 -4.44
C GLN A 166 -12.30 -21.54 -3.42
N LEU A 167 -11.01 -21.71 -3.14
CA LEU A 167 -10.24 -20.82 -2.29
C LEU A 167 -10.25 -19.41 -2.87
N TYR A 168 -10.02 -19.26 -4.17
CA TYR A 168 -10.01 -17.96 -4.84
C TYR A 168 -11.35 -17.24 -4.70
N GLU A 169 -12.45 -17.92 -4.99
CA GLU A 169 -13.80 -17.35 -4.88
C GLU A 169 -14.10 -16.86 -3.46
N ARG A 170 -13.81 -17.70 -2.45
CA ARG A 170 -14.01 -17.33 -1.03
C ARG A 170 -13.08 -16.18 -0.62
N THR A 171 -11.80 -16.23 -0.97
CA THR A 171 -10.83 -15.18 -0.65
C THR A 171 -11.23 -13.83 -1.23
N ILE A 172 -11.65 -13.75 -2.50
CA ILE A 172 -12.09 -12.49 -3.12
C ILE A 172 -13.34 -11.93 -2.41
N LYS A 173 -14.26 -12.79 -1.98
CA LYS A 173 -15.43 -12.37 -1.21
C LYS A 173 -15.04 -11.75 0.13
N GLU A 174 -14.08 -12.35 0.84
CA GLU A 174 -13.57 -11.83 2.12
C GLU A 174 -12.82 -10.51 1.92
N ILE A 175 -11.99 -10.38 0.87
CA ILE A 175 -11.33 -9.12 0.49
C ILE A 175 -12.36 -8.02 0.23
N ARG A 176 -13.39 -8.30 -0.58
CA ARG A 176 -14.47 -7.34 -0.88
C ARG A 176 -15.31 -6.99 0.33
N SER A 177 -15.31 -7.83 1.37
CA SER A 177 -15.99 -7.57 2.64
C SER A 177 -15.12 -6.76 3.62
N GLY A 178 -13.86 -6.50 3.27
CA GLY A 178 -12.91 -5.74 4.09
C GLY A 178 -12.35 -6.51 5.28
N HIS A 179 -12.31 -7.84 5.20
CA HIS A 179 -11.75 -8.67 6.27
C HIS A 179 -10.22 -8.76 6.17
N ILE A 180 -9.57 -8.89 7.33
CA ILE A 180 -8.12 -9.11 7.43
C ILE A 180 -7.85 -10.57 7.05
N LEU A 181 -6.94 -10.78 6.12
CA LEU A 181 -6.57 -12.11 5.63
C LEU A 181 -5.08 -12.35 5.81
N HIS A 182 -4.78 -13.44 6.51
CA HIS A 182 -3.43 -13.98 6.65
C HIS A 182 -3.38 -15.38 6.06
N ASP A 183 -2.18 -15.94 5.88
CA ASP A 183 -2.00 -17.30 5.37
C ASP A 183 -2.70 -18.35 6.24
N SER A 184 -2.78 -18.13 7.56
CA SER A 184 -3.56 -18.96 8.48
C SER A 184 -5.06 -18.96 8.17
N VAL A 185 -5.61 -17.81 7.76
CA VAL A 185 -7.02 -17.68 7.35
C VAL A 185 -7.25 -18.42 6.03
N LEU A 186 -6.33 -18.29 5.07
CA LEU A 186 -6.42 -19.02 3.79
C LEU A 186 -6.43 -20.54 4.02
N ARG A 187 -5.59 -21.04 4.94
CA ARG A 187 -5.58 -22.47 5.31
C ARG A 187 -6.86 -22.91 6.00
N SER A 188 -7.42 -22.06 6.85
CA SER A 188 -8.73 -22.32 7.44
C SER A 188 -9.83 -22.39 6.36
N ILE A 189 -9.77 -21.54 5.34
CA ILE A 189 -10.71 -21.60 4.20
C ILE A 189 -10.51 -22.90 3.41
N ILE A 190 -9.26 -23.36 3.21
CA ILE A 190 -8.97 -24.66 2.60
C ILE A 190 -9.63 -25.80 3.39
N SER A 191 -9.47 -25.83 4.71
CA SER A 191 -10.12 -26.85 5.56
C SER A 191 -11.64 -26.79 5.46
N GLU A 192 -12.23 -25.59 5.46
CA GLU A 192 -13.68 -25.41 5.28
C GLU A 192 -14.16 -25.94 3.91
N ILE A 193 -13.38 -25.74 2.84
CA ILE A 193 -13.68 -26.28 1.50
C ILE A 193 -13.64 -27.81 1.53
N ILE A 194 -12.61 -28.40 2.14
CA ILE A 194 -12.46 -29.85 2.25
C ILE A 194 -13.67 -30.47 2.98
N ASP A 195 -14.10 -29.86 4.08
CA ASP A 195 -15.26 -30.30 4.85
C ASP A 195 -16.58 -30.12 4.10
N ASP A 196 -16.80 -28.93 3.51
CA ASP A 196 -18.05 -28.59 2.81
C ASP A 196 -18.30 -29.51 1.60
N TYR A 197 -17.23 -29.90 0.90
CA TYR A 197 -17.28 -30.78 -0.27
C TYR A 197 -16.95 -32.24 0.03
N GLN A 198 -16.73 -32.60 1.30
CA GLN A 198 -16.42 -33.96 1.76
C GLN A 198 -15.27 -34.61 0.96
N ILE A 199 -14.17 -33.88 0.80
CA ILE A 199 -13.02 -34.29 -0.01
C ILE A 199 -12.09 -35.14 0.86
N GLU A 200 -11.78 -36.36 0.41
CA GLU A 200 -10.76 -37.20 1.05
C GLU A 200 -9.36 -36.77 0.59
N THR A 201 -8.70 -35.90 1.35
CA THR A 201 -7.34 -35.42 1.07
C THR A 201 -6.63 -34.96 2.35
N ASP A 202 -5.30 -35.04 2.34
CA ASP A 202 -4.38 -34.48 3.35
C ASP A 202 -3.85 -33.09 2.96
N PHE A 203 -4.37 -32.51 1.87
CA PHE A 203 -3.93 -31.21 1.37
C PHE A 203 -4.25 -30.07 2.35
N TYR A 204 -3.22 -29.35 2.78
CA TYR A 204 -3.33 -28.24 3.74
C TYR A 204 -2.96 -26.86 3.16
N GLY A 205 -2.30 -26.81 2.00
CA GLY A 205 -1.77 -25.56 1.44
C GLY A 205 -0.47 -25.13 2.14
N SER A 206 0.65 -25.76 1.76
CA SER A 206 1.97 -25.43 2.29
C SER A 206 2.34 -23.95 2.04
N PRO A 207 3.27 -23.34 2.81
CA PRO A 207 3.70 -21.95 2.59
C PRO A 207 4.12 -21.66 1.15
N ASN A 208 4.88 -22.56 0.53
CA ASN A 208 5.32 -22.42 -0.86
C ASN A 208 4.16 -22.49 -1.85
N TRP A 209 3.20 -23.38 -1.61
CA TRP A 209 2.00 -23.48 -2.45
C TRP A 209 1.15 -22.22 -2.33
N LEU A 210 0.88 -21.73 -1.12
CA LEU A 210 0.13 -20.48 -0.91
C LEU A 210 0.83 -19.27 -1.52
N ASN A 211 2.15 -19.17 -1.43
CA ASN A 211 2.90 -18.08 -2.06
C ASN A 211 2.79 -18.12 -3.59
N THR A 212 2.86 -19.30 -4.18
CA THR A 212 2.70 -19.48 -5.64
C THR A 212 1.26 -19.19 -6.07
N TRP A 213 0.29 -19.71 -5.33
CA TRP A 213 -1.14 -19.47 -5.54
C TRP A 213 -1.51 -17.99 -5.44
N LYS A 214 -1.01 -17.29 -4.41
CA LYS A 214 -1.18 -15.84 -4.23
C LYS A 214 -0.64 -15.08 -5.45
N ARG A 215 0.56 -15.39 -5.93
CA ARG A 215 1.15 -14.79 -7.14
C ARG A 215 0.30 -15.05 -8.38
N ALA A 216 -0.10 -16.29 -8.63
CA ALA A 216 -0.94 -16.67 -9.76
C ALA A 216 -2.29 -15.94 -9.76
N HIS A 217 -2.83 -15.59 -8.59
CA HIS A 217 -4.09 -14.86 -8.47
C HIS A 217 -3.93 -13.34 -8.25
N ARG A 218 -2.71 -12.80 -8.38
CA ARG A 218 -2.38 -11.38 -8.12
C ARG A 218 -2.83 -10.90 -6.73
N ILE A 219 -2.69 -11.77 -5.74
CA ILE A 219 -2.95 -11.49 -4.33
C ILE A 219 -1.60 -11.22 -3.67
N SER A 220 -1.44 -10.06 -3.06
CA SER A 220 -0.22 -9.65 -2.35
C SER A 220 -0.56 -9.17 -0.95
N SER A 221 0.35 -9.38 -0.01
CA SER A 221 0.24 -8.71 1.29
C SER A 221 0.36 -7.20 1.10
N ARG A 222 -0.50 -6.43 1.76
CA ARG A 222 -0.48 -4.97 1.74
C ARG A 222 -0.73 -4.47 3.15
N ARG A 223 -0.01 -3.41 3.53
CA ARG A 223 -0.22 -2.74 4.81
C ARG A 223 -1.64 -2.16 4.89
N ILE A 224 -2.30 -2.37 6.02
CA ILE A 224 -3.59 -1.73 6.32
C ILE A 224 -3.35 -0.21 6.46
N THR A 225 -4.02 0.58 5.62
CA THR A 225 -3.87 2.04 5.57
C THR A 225 -4.94 2.77 6.36
N THR A 226 -6.14 2.19 6.50
CA THR A 226 -7.28 2.87 7.13
C THR A 226 -8.26 1.86 7.73
N PHE A 227 -8.77 2.18 8.92
CA PHE A 227 -9.88 1.46 9.53
C PHE A 227 -11.19 2.18 9.24
N VAL A 228 -12.14 1.48 8.62
CA VAL A 228 -13.45 2.02 8.25
C VAL A 228 -14.54 1.25 8.98
N SER A 229 -15.53 1.94 9.54
CA SER A 229 -16.67 1.27 10.18
C SER A 229 -17.54 0.56 9.14
N LYS A 230 -18.20 -0.53 9.53
CA LYS A 230 -19.08 -1.31 8.63
C LYS A 230 -20.13 -0.43 7.92
N LYS A 231 -20.72 0.53 8.65
CA LYS A 231 -21.67 1.49 8.09
C LYS A 231 -21.03 2.35 6.98
N ARG A 232 -19.85 2.94 7.25
CA ARG A 232 -19.14 3.75 6.25
C ARG A 232 -18.67 2.93 5.04
N PHE A 233 -18.35 1.66 5.25
CA PHE A 233 -17.97 0.76 4.17
C PHE A 233 -19.14 0.47 3.21
N LEU A 234 -20.34 0.23 3.76
CA LEU A 234 -21.56 0.01 2.97
C LEU A 234 -22.07 1.30 2.31
N ASP A 235 -21.98 2.44 3.01
CA ASP A 235 -22.48 3.74 2.52
C ASP A 235 -21.48 4.46 1.60
N LYS A 236 -20.43 3.77 1.11
CA LYS A 236 -19.37 4.39 0.30
C LYS A 236 -19.90 5.10 -0.94
N ASP A 237 -20.84 4.49 -1.66
CA ASP A 237 -21.42 5.07 -2.87
C ASP A 237 -22.27 6.31 -2.56
N VAL A 238 -22.98 6.31 -1.43
CA VAL A 238 -23.74 7.48 -0.96
C VAL A 238 -22.80 8.62 -0.58
N LEU A 239 -21.66 8.31 0.04
CA LEU A 239 -20.64 9.31 0.35
C LEU A 239 -20.06 9.92 -0.94
N LEU A 240 -19.74 9.11 -1.95
CA LEU A 240 -19.26 9.58 -3.25
C LEU A 240 -20.26 10.54 -3.91
N GLN A 241 -21.55 10.21 -3.92
CA GLN A 241 -22.59 11.12 -4.45
C GLN A 241 -22.65 12.45 -3.70
N LYS A 242 -22.52 12.42 -2.36
CA LYS A 242 -22.48 13.66 -1.54
C LYS A 242 -21.26 14.51 -1.85
N MET A 243 -20.11 13.87 -2.09
CA MET A 243 -18.88 14.57 -2.48
C MET A 243 -19.01 15.23 -3.84
N ASP A 244 -19.51 14.50 -4.83
CA ASP A 244 -19.73 15.04 -6.18
C ASP A 244 -20.69 16.22 -6.17
N GLN A 245 -21.78 16.12 -5.38
CA GLN A 245 -22.71 17.23 -5.22
C GLN A 245 -22.04 18.42 -4.53
N PHE A 246 -21.30 18.20 -3.45
CA PHE A 246 -20.56 19.26 -2.78
C PHE A 246 -19.57 19.97 -3.71
N VAL A 247 -18.80 19.23 -4.52
CA VAL A 247 -17.84 19.83 -5.47
C VAL A 247 -18.57 20.68 -6.51
N LYS A 248 -19.74 20.25 -6.99
CA LYS A 248 -20.57 21.06 -7.91
C LYS A 248 -21.04 22.35 -7.23
N ASP A 249 -21.57 22.25 -6.01
CA ASP A 249 -22.09 23.39 -5.26
C ASP A 249 -20.97 24.38 -4.88
N ALA A 250 -19.80 23.87 -4.49
CA ALA A 250 -18.62 24.67 -4.17
C ALA A 250 -18.13 25.45 -5.40
N ARG A 251 -18.08 24.81 -6.59
CA ARG A 251 -17.71 25.49 -7.84
C ARG A 251 -18.68 26.62 -8.20
N VAL A 252 -19.98 26.42 -7.96
CA VAL A 252 -20.97 27.49 -8.14
C VAL A 252 -20.75 28.60 -7.13
N ALA A 253 -20.46 28.28 -5.86
CA ALA A 253 -20.15 29.29 -4.85
C ALA A 253 -18.91 30.12 -5.22
N PHE A 254 -17.85 29.48 -5.75
CA PHE A 254 -16.62 30.17 -6.17
C PHE A 254 -16.85 31.23 -7.25
N GLN A 255 -17.86 31.07 -8.12
CA GLN A 255 -18.18 32.07 -9.14
C GLN A 255 -18.69 33.40 -8.56
N GLY A 256 -19.18 33.39 -7.32
CA GLY A 256 -19.68 34.59 -6.63
C GLY A 256 -18.64 35.32 -5.79
N PHE A 257 -17.41 34.84 -5.72
CA PHE A 257 -16.34 35.40 -4.90
C PHE A 257 -15.07 35.61 -5.74
N ASP A 258 -14.24 36.56 -5.32
CA ASP A 258 -12.93 36.72 -5.91
C ASP A 258 -12.03 35.55 -5.47
N PRO A 259 -11.17 34.99 -6.35
CA PRO A 259 -10.23 33.94 -5.95
C PRO A 259 -9.33 34.36 -4.78
N LEU A 260 -9.01 35.65 -4.64
CA LEU A 260 -8.21 36.16 -3.54
C LEU A 260 -9.00 36.28 -2.22
N SER A 261 -10.33 36.16 -2.26
CA SER A 261 -11.19 36.17 -1.08
C SER A 261 -11.75 34.79 -0.70
N THR A 262 -11.31 33.75 -1.40
CA THR A 262 -11.74 32.36 -1.16
C THR A 262 -10.61 31.55 -0.54
N TYR A 263 -10.86 30.94 0.62
CA TYR A 263 -9.86 30.20 1.39
C TYR A 263 -10.35 28.81 1.78
N ASN A 264 -9.46 27.83 1.68
CA ASN A 264 -9.58 26.54 2.31
C ASN A 264 -8.91 26.55 3.69
N LEU A 265 -9.62 26.01 4.69
CA LEU A 265 -9.20 25.94 6.08
C LEU A 265 -9.19 24.50 6.56
N ASP A 266 -8.15 24.15 7.30
CA ASP A 266 -8.05 22.90 8.01
C ASP A 266 -7.01 23.00 9.12
N GLN A 267 -7.16 22.18 10.16
CA GLN A 267 -6.19 22.09 11.25
C GLN A 267 -5.43 20.77 11.18
N SER A 268 -4.13 20.81 11.46
CA SER A 268 -3.33 19.58 11.57
C SER A 268 -2.50 19.59 12.86
N GLY A 269 -2.57 18.48 13.58
CA GLY A 269 -1.66 18.18 14.69
C GLY A 269 -0.27 17.79 14.19
N PHE A 270 0.75 18.34 14.83
CA PHE A 270 2.17 18.05 14.64
C PHE A 270 2.77 17.60 15.96
N GLN A 271 3.43 16.45 15.97
CA GLN A 271 4.25 16.06 17.12
C GLN A 271 5.37 17.09 17.29
N LYS A 272 5.72 17.41 18.55
CA LYS A 272 6.81 18.33 18.86
C LYS A 272 8.15 17.83 18.32
N GLU A 273 8.34 16.51 18.24
CA GLU A 273 9.47 15.85 17.60
C GLU A 273 8.96 14.86 16.53
N LEU A 274 9.20 15.17 15.26
CA LEU A 274 8.83 14.35 14.11
C LEU A 274 10.01 13.46 13.67
N PHE A 275 9.78 12.17 13.41
CA PHE A 275 10.83 11.21 13.01
C PHE A 275 10.34 10.20 11.95
N THR A 276 11.28 9.50 11.28
CA THR A 276 11.00 8.34 10.43
C THR A 276 10.83 7.09 11.26
N LYS A 277 9.89 6.23 10.84
CA LYS A 277 9.75 4.89 11.41
C LYS A 277 10.78 3.89 10.86
N ARG A 278 11.70 4.37 10.02
CA ARG A 278 12.73 3.57 9.34
C ARG A 278 14.04 4.32 9.35
N THR A 279 15.10 3.56 9.54
CA THR A 279 16.48 4.03 9.52
C THR A 279 17.36 2.93 8.93
N LEU A 280 18.55 3.29 8.48
CA LEU A 280 19.56 2.32 8.10
C LEU A 280 20.20 1.75 9.37
N ALA A 281 20.43 0.44 9.36
CA ALA A 281 21.08 -0.31 10.43
C ALA A 281 21.91 -1.44 9.82
N GLU A 282 22.79 -2.05 10.62
CA GLU A 282 23.57 -3.20 10.19
C GLU A 282 22.65 -4.40 9.86
N THR A 283 23.06 -5.18 8.85
CA THR A 283 22.26 -6.34 8.43
C THR A 283 22.27 -7.39 9.54
N GLY A 284 21.08 -7.80 9.98
CA GLY A 284 20.90 -8.77 11.07
C GLY A 284 20.63 -8.14 12.44
N THR A 285 20.58 -6.81 12.55
CA THR A 285 20.16 -6.15 13.80
C THR A 285 18.65 -6.23 13.98
N GLU A 286 18.19 -6.94 15.02
CA GLU A 286 16.76 -7.11 15.32
C GLU A 286 16.14 -5.91 16.06
N THR A 287 16.94 -5.25 16.92
CA THR A 287 16.47 -4.12 17.74
C THR A 287 17.24 -2.85 17.36
N ILE A 288 16.51 -1.82 16.92
CA ILE A 288 17.09 -0.53 16.54
C ILE A 288 16.70 0.53 17.56
N GLU A 289 17.72 1.08 18.24
CA GLU A 289 17.56 2.19 19.18
C GLU A 289 17.98 3.51 18.54
N ILE A 290 17.12 4.52 18.64
CA ILE A 290 17.39 5.88 18.15
C ILE A 290 17.29 6.86 19.32
N VAL A 291 18.31 7.71 19.45
CA VAL A 291 18.34 8.76 20.47
C VAL A 291 17.28 9.81 20.14
N THR A 292 16.38 10.06 21.09
CA THR A 292 15.38 11.13 21.00
C THR A 292 15.65 12.16 22.07
N SER A 293 15.34 13.42 21.77
CA SER A 293 15.67 14.52 22.68
C SER A 293 14.72 14.58 23.90
N SER A 294 13.49 14.06 23.77
CA SER A 294 12.54 13.90 24.88
C SER A 294 11.40 12.93 24.56
N ALA A 295 11.06 12.03 25.49
CA ALA A 295 9.84 11.21 25.41
C ALA A 295 8.55 12.06 25.34
N THR A 296 8.56 13.24 25.97
CA THR A 296 7.47 14.21 25.93
C THR A 296 7.34 14.84 24.54
N GLY A 297 8.44 15.01 23.81
CA GLY A 297 8.47 15.55 22.44
C GLY A 297 7.77 14.65 21.42
N ILE A 298 7.84 13.33 21.63
CA ILE A 298 7.21 12.31 20.79
C ILE A 298 5.71 12.16 21.06
N THR A 299 5.30 12.40 22.31
CA THR A 299 3.92 12.19 22.77
C THR A 299 3.06 13.44 22.66
N HIS A 300 3.65 14.63 22.85
CA HIS A 300 2.92 15.88 22.82
C HIS A 300 2.93 16.50 21.42
N SER A 301 1.83 17.15 21.09
CA SER A 301 1.63 17.80 19.79
C SER A 301 1.27 19.27 19.96
N TYR A 302 1.46 20.04 18.89
CA TYR A 302 0.92 21.37 18.68
C TYR A 302 0.04 21.34 17.42
N THR A 303 -0.84 22.32 17.25
CA THR A 303 -1.72 22.39 16.08
C THR A 303 -1.32 23.58 15.23
N VAL A 304 -1.33 23.40 13.92
CA VAL A 304 -1.23 24.51 12.97
C VAL A 304 -2.51 24.60 12.16
N LEU A 305 -2.91 25.82 11.83
CA LEU A 305 -4.07 26.10 11.00
C LEU A 305 -3.67 27.14 9.93
N PRO A 306 -3.29 26.67 8.73
CA PRO A 306 -3.05 27.54 7.58
C PRO A 306 -4.36 27.94 6.89
N MET A 307 -4.33 29.05 6.16
CA MET A 307 -5.36 29.39 5.19
C MET A 307 -4.78 29.26 3.78
N LEU A 308 -5.32 28.35 2.96
CA LEU A 308 -4.92 28.17 1.57
C LEU A 308 -5.90 28.92 0.66
N ARG A 309 -5.44 29.94 -0.04
CA ARG A 309 -6.26 30.73 -0.94
C ARG A 309 -6.50 30.01 -2.27
N LEU A 310 -7.57 30.36 -2.98
CA LEU A 310 -7.99 29.65 -4.20
C LEU A 310 -6.97 29.73 -5.34
N ASP A 311 -6.10 30.74 -5.36
CA ASP A 311 -4.98 30.87 -6.30
C ASP A 311 -3.79 29.95 -5.97
N GLY A 312 -3.88 29.17 -4.89
CA GLY A 312 -2.87 28.21 -4.47
C GLY A 312 -1.82 28.74 -3.50
N LEU A 313 -1.91 30.01 -3.09
CA LEU A 313 -0.99 30.61 -2.13
C LEU A 313 -1.50 30.45 -0.69
N LEU A 314 -0.57 30.21 0.25
CA LEU A 314 -0.90 30.28 1.67
C LEU A 314 -1.00 31.74 2.11
N HIS A 315 -1.90 32.00 3.04
CA HIS A 315 -1.98 33.29 3.73
C HIS A 315 -0.68 33.55 4.52
N PRO A 316 -0.13 34.78 4.54
CA PRO A 316 1.16 35.13 5.20
C PRO A 316 1.19 35.03 6.74
N LYS A 317 0.12 34.51 7.33
CA LYS A 317 0.04 34.27 8.77
C LYS A 317 -0.42 32.84 9.00
N LEU A 318 0.40 32.08 9.71
CA LEU A 318 0.06 30.75 10.19
C LEU A 318 -0.36 30.80 11.66
N TYR A 319 -1.55 30.29 11.95
CA TYR A 319 -2.02 30.16 13.31
C TYR A 319 -1.46 28.90 13.97
N VAL A 320 -0.82 29.04 15.13
CA VAL A 320 -0.12 27.94 15.81
C VAL A 320 -0.56 27.86 17.27
N VAL A 321 -1.12 26.72 17.68
CA VAL A 321 -1.63 26.46 19.03
C VAL A 321 -0.72 25.50 19.78
N PHE A 322 -0.17 25.99 20.89
CA PHE A 322 0.62 25.18 21.82
C PHE A 322 -0.22 24.71 23.01
N ALA A 323 -0.03 23.44 23.39
CA ALA A 323 -0.51 22.93 24.68
C ALA A 323 0.44 23.39 25.81
N GLU A 324 -0.06 24.23 26.70
CA GLU A 324 0.63 24.74 27.88
C GLU A 324 -0.15 24.35 29.16
N PRO A 325 0.50 23.85 30.22
CA PRO A 325 -0.20 23.38 31.43
C PRO A 325 -1.11 24.43 32.09
N SER A 326 -0.68 25.70 32.09
CA SER A 326 -1.45 26.83 32.60
C SER A 326 -2.56 27.30 31.65
N GLY A 327 -2.48 26.91 30.38
CA GLY A 327 -3.31 27.44 29.31
C GLY A 327 -2.82 28.76 28.71
N SER A 328 -1.69 29.30 29.15
CA SER A 328 -1.12 30.56 28.67
C SER A 328 0.39 30.46 28.54
N PHE A 329 0.98 31.27 27.66
CA PHE A 329 2.43 31.37 27.56
C PHE A 329 3.05 31.97 28.84
N PRO A 330 4.28 31.58 29.20
CA PRO A 330 5.02 32.21 30.28
C PRO A 330 5.32 33.66 29.94
N GLN A 331 5.32 34.53 30.94
CA GLN A 331 5.61 35.95 30.75
C GLN A 331 7.12 36.25 30.65
N ASN A 332 7.96 35.44 31.31
CA ASN A 332 9.41 35.64 31.37
C ASN A 332 10.18 34.32 31.32
N PRO A 333 10.95 34.04 30.25
CA PRO A 333 10.93 34.75 28.97
C PRO A 333 9.62 34.48 28.21
N PRO A 334 9.10 35.46 27.46
CA PRO A 334 8.00 35.21 26.53
C PRO A 334 8.47 34.29 25.39
N PRO A 335 7.54 33.65 24.66
CA PRO A 335 7.88 32.91 23.45
C PRO A 335 8.59 33.79 22.43
N TYR A 336 9.45 33.17 21.61
CA TYR A 336 10.03 33.83 20.46
C TYR A 336 8.94 34.44 19.56
N ASN A 337 9.13 35.71 19.16
CA ASN A 337 8.18 36.43 18.34
C ASN A 337 8.54 36.28 16.85
N ALA A 338 7.73 35.51 16.12
CA ALA A 338 7.85 35.35 14.68
C ALA A 338 6.72 36.14 13.98
N PRO A 339 7.03 37.06 13.05
CA PRO A 339 6.06 38.00 12.49
C PRO A 339 4.98 37.33 11.62
N ASN A 340 5.29 36.19 11.03
CA ASN A 340 4.39 35.39 10.19
C ASN A 340 3.62 34.31 10.97
N LEU A 341 3.83 34.21 12.29
CA LEU A 341 3.13 33.24 13.13
C LEU A 341 2.19 33.94 14.12
N VAL A 342 0.95 33.49 14.16
CA VAL A 342 -0.02 33.91 15.18
C VAL A 342 -0.05 32.82 16.25
N LEU A 343 0.72 33.06 17.31
CA LEU A 343 0.87 32.10 18.41
C LEU A 343 -0.31 32.19 19.38
N ALA A 344 -0.86 31.04 19.74
CA ALA A 344 -1.86 30.86 20.78
C ALA A 344 -1.46 29.72 21.73
N ALA A 345 -1.90 29.82 22.98
CA ALA A 345 -1.69 28.80 24.01
C ALA A 345 -3.03 28.40 24.62
N ALA A 346 -3.17 27.12 24.96
CA ALA A 346 -4.30 26.60 25.70
C ALA A 346 -3.88 25.34 26.48
N LYS A 347 -4.76 24.83 27.35
CA LYS A 347 -4.48 23.59 28.13
C LYS A 347 -4.28 22.36 27.23
N GLY A 348 -4.82 22.39 26.02
CA GLY A 348 -4.58 21.42 24.97
C GLY A 348 -4.31 22.12 23.64
N HIS A 349 -3.67 21.42 22.72
CA HIS A 349 -3.33 21.95 21.40
C HIS A 349 -4.50 21.89 20.39
N ILE A 350 -5.48 21.01 20.60
CA ILE A 350 -6.64 20.88 19.71
C ILE A 350 -7.52 22.11 19.91
N MET A 351 -7.89 22.76 18.81
CA MET A 351 -8.71 23.96 18.87
C MET A 351 -10.10 23.64 19.43
N GLY A 352 -10.62 24.57 20.24
CA GLY A 352 -11.99 24.60 20.72
C GLY A 352 -12.68 25.89 20.26
N LYS A 353 -13.84 26.18 20.83
CA LYS A 353 -14.62 27.39 20.49
C LYS A 353 -13.84 28.69 20.71
N ASP A 354 -13.10 28.81 21.82
CA ASP A 354 -12.44 30.05 22.21
C ASP A 354 -11.21 30.32 21.32
N LEU A 355 -10.44 29.26 21.02
CA LEU A 355 -9.33 29.34 20.06
C LEU A 355 -9.78 29.59 18.63
N MET A 356 -10.98 29.15 18.26
CA MET A 356 -11.58 29.49 16.97
C MET A 356 -11.94 30.99 16.93
N ALA A 357 -12.54 31.54 17.98
CA ALA A 357 -12.80 32.98 18.07
C ALA A 357 -11.50 33.79 17.94
N ASP A 358 -10.44 33.40 18.68
CA ASP A 358 -9.11 34.03 18.59
C ASP A 358 -8.52 33.95 17.17
N PHE A 359 -8.68 32.81 16.49
CA PHE A 359 -8.26 32.65 15.10
C PHE A 359 -9.00 33.60 14.15
N PHE A 360 -10.33 33.71 14.28
CA PHE A 360 -11.11 34.64 13.46
C PHE A 360 -10.71 36.09 13.72
N GLU A 361 -10.57 36.48 14.97
CA GLU A 361 -10.17 37.83 15.37
C GLU A 361 -8.77 38.21 14.86
N ARG A 362 -7.78 37.34 15.06
CA ARG A 362 -6.36 37.65 14.81
C ARG A 362 -5.85 37.28 13.43
N VAL A 363 -6.62 36.52 12.64
CA VAL A 363 -6.22 36.06 11.30
C VAL A 363 -7.26 36.40 10.25
N VAL A 364 -8.51 35.98 10.41
CA VAL A 364 -9.54 36.12 9.35
C VAL A 364 -10.08 37.56 9.25
N PHE A 365 -10.18 38.26 10.39
CA PHE A 365 -10.73 39.62 10.47
C PHE A 365 -9.68 40.72 10.49
N THR A 366 -8.44 40.39 10.12
CA THR A 366 -7.40 41.40 9.91
C THR A 366 -7.62 42.17 8.60
N ASP A 367 -6.92 43.28 8.47
CA ASP A 367 -6.94 44.10 7.25
C ASP A 367 -6.25 43.40 6.06
N ASP A 368 -5.45 42.35 6.32
CA ASP A 368 -4.75 41.56 5.29
C ASP A 368 -5.71 40.65 4.50
N VAL A 369 -6.90 40.41 5.04
CA VAL A 369 -7.94 39.54 4.45
C VAL A 369 -9.07 40.41 3.91
N ALA A 370 -9.65 40.02 2.76
CA ALA A 370 -10.75 40.76 2.15
C ALA A 370 -11.96 40.91 3.08
N ASP A 371 -12.80 41.93 2.82
CA ASP A 371 -13.99 42.18 3.64
C ASP A 371 -15.13 41.19 3.37
N ASP A 372 -15.17 40.53 2.21
CA ASP A 372 -16.17 39.52 1.88
C ASP A 372 -15.47 38.22 1.45
N VAL A 373 -15.48 37.22 2.35
CA VAL A 373 -14.72 35.99 2.19
C VAL A 373 -15.58 34.73 2.17
N LEU A 374 -15.14 33.77 1.36
CA LEU A 374 -15.68 32.42 1.32
C LEU A 374 -14.68 31.44 1.94
N LEU A 375 -15.09 30.75 2.99
CA LEU A 375 -14.30 29.74 3.68
C LEU A 375 -14.79 28.34 3.33
N VAL A 376 -13.88 27.45 2.95
CA VAL A 376 -14.14 26.04 2.70
C VAL A 376 -13.46 25.24 3.79
N ALA A 377 -14.23 24.59 4.65
CA ALA A 377 -13.71 23.91 5.82
C ALA A 377 -14.22 22.47 5.93
N ASP A 378 -13.55 21.68 6.78
CA ASP A 378 -13.96 20.33 7.11
C ASP A 378 -15.27 20.31 7.93
N SER A 379 -15.75 19.11 8.27
CA SER A 379 -17.03 18.95 8.97
C SER A 379 -16.97 19.24 10.49
N TRP A 380 -15.87 19.79 11.01
CA TRP A 380 -15.70 20.10 12.43
C TRP A 380 -16.82 21.01 12.95
N PRO A 381 -17.48 20.68 14.09
CA PRO A 381 -18.69 21.41 14.53
C PRO A 381 -18.50 22.90 14.80
N CYS A 382 -17.30 23.34 15.17
CA CYS A 382 -17.05 24.74 15.49
C CYS A 382 -17.22 25.66 14.27
N TRP A 383 -16.94 25.19 13.05
CA TRP A 383 -17.14 25.97 11.82
C TRP A 383 -18.60 26.39 11.56
N ARG A 384 -19.56 25.76 12.23
CA ARG A 384 -21.01 26.07 12.12
C ARG A 384 -21.53 26.94 13.28
N ARG A 385 -20.64 27.43 14.15
CA ARG A 385 -20.99 28.24 15.32
C ARG A 385 -20.97 29.72 14.97
N ASP A 386 -21.98 30.14 14.20
CA ASP A 386 -22.14 31.55 13.81
C ASP A 386 -22.15 32.47 15.04
N ASP A 387 -22.73 32.01 16.16
CA ASP A 387 -22.72 32.72 17.46
C ASP A 387 -21.31 33.10 17.93
N VAL A 388 -20.34 32.23 17.72
CA VAL A 388 -18.94 32.45 18.14
C VAL A 388 -18.22 33.33 17.14
N ILE A 389 -18.42 33.10 15.84
CA ILE A 389 -17.80 33.90 14.77
C ILE A 389 -18.32 35.34 14.83
N ASP A 390 -19.63 35.52 14.99
CA ASP A 390 -20.30 36.82 15.10
C ASP A 390 -19.83 37.62 16.32
N SER A 391 -19.49 36.95 17.44
CA SER A 391 -19.04 37.63 18.66
C SER A 391 -17.74 38.43 18.49
N VAL A 392 -16.92 38.07 17.50
CA VAL A 392 -15.65 38.74 17.19
C VAL A 392 -15.64 39.39 15.81
N ARG A 393 -16.75 39.34 15.06
CA ARG A 393 -16.85 39.84 13.69
C ARG A 393 -17.03 41.37 13.66
N PRO A 394 -16.11 42.12 13.02
CA PRO A 394 -16.32 43.53 12.77
C PRO A 394 -17.49 43.80 11.81
N PRO A 395 -18.20 44.94 11.90
CA PRO A 395 -19.38 45.23 11.06
C PRO A 395 -19.12 45.24 9.55
N ASN A 396 -17.90 45.53 9.12
CA ASN A 396 -17.51 45.57 7.71
C ASN A 396 -17.14 44.19 7.13
N LYS A 397 -16.87 43.19 7.98
CA LYS A 397 -16.48 41.84 7.55
C LYS A 397 -17.70 40.95 7.30
N LYS A 398 -17.72 40.25 6.18
CA LYS A 398 -18.70 39.24 5.78
C LYS A 398 -17.98 37.92 5.54
N VAL A 399 -18.52 36.84 6.10
CA VAL A 399 -17.96 35.50 5.99
C VAL A 399 -19.07 34.55 5.59
N LYS A 400 -18.80 33.76 4.55
CA LYS A 400 -19.61 32.60 4.20
C LYS A 400 -18.77 31.35 4.37
N THR A 401 -19.26 30.38 5.12
CA THR A 401 -18.57 29.09 5.30
C THR A 401 -19.33 27.99 4.54
N ILE A 402 -18.64 27.24 3.69
CA ILE A 402 -19.14 26.00 3.10
C ILE A 402 -18.39 24.80 3.70
N ILE A 403 -19.14 23.75 4.04
CA ILE A 403 -18.64 22.65 4.86
C ILE A 403 -18.55 21.36 4.04
N ILE A 404 -17.37 20.79 3.99
CA ILE A 404 -17.10 19.49 3.37
C ILE A 404 -17.91 18.39 4.11
N PRO A 405 -18.56 17.46 3.39
CA PRO A 405 -19.31 16.38 4.02
C PRO A 405 -18.46 15.54 4.99
N PRO A 406 -19.03 15.11 6.14
CA PRO A 406 -18.31 14.25 7.08
C PRO A 406 -17.82 12.95 6.42
N GLY A 407 -16.55 12.62 6.63
CA GLY A 407 -15.92 11.42 6.08
C GLY A 407 -15.28 11.61 4.70
N ALA A 408 -15.40 12.80 4.10
CA ALA A 408 -14.83 13.10 2.79
C ALA A 408 -13.47 13.84 2.85
N THR A 409 -12.96 14.17 4.04
CA THR A 409 -11.76 14.99 4.21
C THR A 409 -10.56 14.42 3.44
N GLY A 410 -10.23 13.14 3.62
CA GLY A 410 -9.11 12.50 2.91
C GLY A 410 -9.25 12.36 1.39
N GLN A 411 -10.33 12.87 0.78
CA GLN A 411 -10.63 12.72 -0.65
C GLN A 411 -10.90 14.05 -1.36
N ILE A 412 -11.48 15.05 -0.67
CA ILE A 412 -11.78 16.37 -1.27
C ILE A 412 -11.35 17.58 -0.43
N GLN A 413 -10.63 17.41 0.68
CA GLN A 413 -10.07 18.53 1.44
C GLN A 413 -8.66 18.91 0.92
N PRO A 414 -8.48 20.08 0.28
CA PRO A 414 -7.20 20.45 -0.34
C PRO A 414 -5.99 20.45 0.61
N LEU A 415 -6.13 21.02 1.80
CA LEU A 415 -5.05 21.06 2.79
C LEU A 415 -4.58 19.66 3.22
N ASP A 416 -5.53 18.75 3.45
CA ASP A 416 -5.25 17.36 3.85
C ASP A 416 -4.58 16.54 2.73
N ILE A 417 -5.05 16.68 1.49
CA ILE A 417 -4.58 15.86 0.35
C ILE A 417 -3.25 16.38 -0.19
N GLY A 418 -3.10 17.70 -0.28
CA GLY A 418 -1.99 18.34 -0.99
C GLY A 418 -0.90 18.89 -0.08
N ILE A 419 -1.27 19.55 1.02
CA ILE A 419 -0.35 20.46 1.72
C ILE A 419 0.25 19.82 2.98
N PHE A 420 -0.57 19.26 3.88
CA PHE A 420 -0.07 18.81 5.19
C PHE A 420 0.97 17.70 5.09
N ARG A 421 0.86 16.80 4.10
CA ARG A 421 1.86 15.76 3.87
C ARG A 421 3.23 16.36 3.54
N GLN A 422 3.27 17.35 2.65
CA GLN A 422 4.51 18.00 2.27
C GLN A 422 5.07 18.87 3.39
N PHE A 423 4.19 19.60 4.07
CA PHE A 423 4.58 20.41 5.22
C PHE A 423 5.21 19.55 6.33
N LYS A 424 4.57 18.43 6.71
CA LYS A 424 5.13 17.48 7.69
C LYS A 424 6.46 16.88 7.24
N LYS A 425 6.59 16.54 5.95
CA LYS A 425 7.85 16.01 5.38
C LYS A 425 8.97 17.04 5.46
N PHE A 426 8.69 18.30 5.14
CA PHE A 426 9.66 19.39 5.23
C PHE A 426 10.13 19.63 6.67
N MET A 427 9.18 19.83 7.59
CA MET A 427 9.46 20.02 9.02
C MET A 427 10.36 18.92 9.57
N LYS A 428 10.07 17.68 9.16
CA LYS A 428 10.82 16.51 9.56
C LYS A 428 12.24 16.48 8.97
N ASN A 429 12.40 16.72 7.68
CA ASN A 429 13.72 16.77 7.05
C ASN A 429 14.61 17.85 7.67
N LEU A 430 14.04 19.03 7.94
CA LEU A 430 14.75 20.14 8.58
C LEU A 430 15.15 19.77 10.02
N THR A 431 14.24 19.15 10.76
CA THR A 431 14.50 18.66 12.13
C THR A 431 15.59 17.59 12.17
N GLU A 432 15.50 16.57 11.29
CA GLU A 432 16.48 15.49 11.19
C GLU A 432 17.86 16.01 10.76
N TYR A 433 17.91 16.99 9.86
CA TYR A 433 19.16 17.65 9.49
C TYR A 433 19.77 18.39 10.69
N ALA A 434 18.97 19.20 11.38
CA ALA A 434 19.42 19.97 12.54
C ALA A 434 19.90 19.06 13.67
N GLN A 435 19.17 17.98 14.00
CA GLN A 435 19.60 17.01 15.03
C GLN A 435 20.92 16.31 14.69
N ARG A 436 21.19 16.03 13.41
CA ARG A 436 22.46 15.39 13.00
C ARG A 436 23.65 16.35 13.01
N LYS A 437 23.43 17.63 12.72
CA LYS A 437 24.50 18.63 12.60
C LYS A 437 24.78 19.35 13.91
N GLU A 438 23.74 19.62 14.69
CA GLU A 438 23.78 20.39 15.92
C GLU A 438 23.40 19.49 17.11
N LYS A 439 24.40 19.05 17.88
CA LYS A 439 24.21 18.10 18.99
C LYS A 439 23.31 18.66 20.11
N ASP A 440 23.31 19.98 20.29
CA ASP A 440 22.53 20.65 21.32
C ASP A 440 21.13 21.09 20.84
N PHE A 441 20.79 20.83 19.57
CA PHE A 441 19.49 21.17 19.03
C PHE A 441 18.39 20.31 19.67
N LYS A 442 17.42 20.99 20.31
CA LYS A 442 16.28 20.36 20.98
C LYS A 442 15.01 20.66 20.19
N PRO A 443 14.57 19.78 19.26
CA PRO A 443 13.41 20.06 18.40
C PRO A 443 12.11 20.17 19.17
N HIS A 444 11.98 19.47 20.30
CA HIS A 444 10.76 19.49 21.10
C HIS A 444 10.53 20.81 21.85
N GLN A 445 11.53 21.69 21.93
CA GLN A 445 11.40 22.97 22.62
C GLN A 445 10.53 23.94 21.80
N ARG A 446 9.69 24.71 22.49
CA ARG A 446 8.76 25.65 21.87
C ARG A 446 9.44 26.60 20.90
N ASP A 447 10.50 27.27 21.32
CA ASP A 447 11.17 28.27 20.48
C ASP A 447 11.84 27.64 19.26
N SER A 448 12.32 26.40 19.37
CA SER A 448 12.77 25.61 18.22
C SER A 448 11.64 25.37 17.24
N ILE A 449 10.47 24.94 17.73
CA ILE A 449 9.27 24.72 16.90
C ILE A 449 8.83 26.01 16.21
N ILE A 450 8.81 27.14 16.93
CA ILE A 450 8.41 28.44 16.36
C ILE A 450 9.37 28.82 15.22
N LYS A 451 10.69 28.77 15.43
CA LYS A 451 11.69 29.11 14.40
C LYS A 451 11.61 28.20 13.17
N VAL A 452 11.44 26.90 13.36
CA VAL A 452 11.28 25.94 12.25
C VAL A 452 9.97 26.21 11.49
N SER A 453 8.88 26.53 12.20
CA SER A 453 7.58 26.84 11.60
C SER A 453 7.60 28.16 10.82
N GLU A 454 8.31 29.17 11.32
CA GLU A 454 8.50 30.47 10.65
C GLU A 454 9.18 30.30 9.29
N VAL A 455 10.25 29.49 9.22
CA VAL A 455 10.94 29.18 7.95
C VAL A 455 10.03 28.40 7.00
N SER A 456 9.24 27.48 7.54
CA SER A 456 8.41 26.56 6.75
C SER A 456 7.19 27.20 6.12
N GLU A 457 6.71 28.32 6.66
CA GLU A 457 5.54 29.02 6.13
C GLU A 457 5.84 29.83 4.87
N ASN A 458 7.09 30.26 4.67
CA ASN A 458 7.54 30.91 3.44
C ASN A 458 7.62 29.96 2.22
N LEU A 459 7.37 28.66 2.40
CA LEU A 459 7.63 27.60 1.42
C LEU A 459 6.67 27.50 0.20
N PRO A 460 5.40 27.96 0.18
CA PRO A 460 4.57 27.84 -1.02
C PRO A 460 5.08 28.71 -2.19
N HIS A 461 5.87 29.76 -1.94
CA HIS A 461 6.62 30.44 -3.00
C HIS A 461 7.73 29.57 -3.62
N PHE A 462 8.25 28.59 -2.89
CA PHE A 462 9.34 27.71 -3.31
C PHE A 462 8.88 26.36 -3.87
N LEU A 463 7.70 25.86 -3.48
CA LEU A 463 7.16 24.60 -4.03
C LEU A 463 6.68 24.72 -5.49
N ILE A 464 6.49 25.94 -5.99
CA ILE A 464 6.19 26.24 -7.40
C ILE A 464 7.48 26.47 -8.22
N ALA A 465 8.61 26.75 -7.57
CA ALA A 465 9.89 27.04 -8.19
C ALA A 465 10.94 26.00 -7.75
N ASP A 466 10.99 24.89 -8.47
CA ASP A 466 12.07 23.89 -8.57
C ASP A 466 12.97 23.60 -7.36
N ALA A 467 13.05 22.31 -7.08
CA ALA A 467 13.99 21.70 -6.15
C ALA A 467 15.45 22.06 -6.45
N GLU A 468 16.04 22.97 -5.68
CA GLU A 468 17.50 23.10 -5.56
C GLU A 468 17.99 22.97 -4.11
N PRO A 469 19.15 22.31 -3.88
CA PRO A 469 19.87 22.29 -2.60
C PRO A 469 20.37 23.67 -2.12
N SER A 470 20.25 24.73 -2.94
CA SER A 470 20.72 26.09 -2.65
C SER A 470 19.91 26.80 -1.54
N ILE A 471 18.62 26.49 -1.40
CA ILE A 471 17.73 27.06 -0.37
C ILE A 471 18.15 26.59 1.03
N LEU A 472 18.60 25.33 1.15
CA LEU A 472 19.08 24.81 2.43
C LEU A 472 20.32 25.58 2.88
N ALA A 473 21.22 25.95 1.96
CA ALA A 473 22.41 26.73 2.28
C ALA A 473 22.09 28.18 2.69
N ASP A 474 21.01 28.77 2.17
CA ASP A 474 20.57 30.13 2.49
C ASP A 474 19.81 30.20 3.83
N VAL A 475 19.03 29.15 4.16
CA VAL A 475 18.46 28.96 5.51
C VAL A 475 19.55 28.70 6.55
N LEU A 476 20.60 27.95 6.17
CA LEU A 476 21.76 27.70 7.03
C LEU A 476 22.67 28.93 7.21
N SER A 477 22.59 29.93 6.33
CA SER A 477 23.35 31.18 6.47
C SER A 477 22.78 32.09 7.58
N HIS A 478 21.52 31.87 7.96
CA HIS A 478 20.82 32.59 9.03
C HIS A 478 20.94 31.88 10.41
N LEU A 479 21.57 30.71 10.47
CA LEU A 479 21.88 30.01 11.71
C LEU A 479 23.35 30.26 12.12
N PRO A 480 23.66 30.43 13.41
CA PRO A 480 25.02 30.76 13.84
C PRO A 480 25.99 29.61 13.52
N ARG A 481 27.03 29.90 12.72
CA ARG A 481 28.07 28.94 12.31
C ARG A 481 28.97 28.53 13.48
N MET A 482 29.14 27.21 13.69
CA MET A 482 30.33 26.63 14.33
C MET A 482 31.05 25.71 13.34
N GLU A 483 32.38 25.85 13.30
CA GLU A 483 33.29 25.28 12.31
C GLU A 483 33.38 23.75 12.35
N THR A 484 33.59 23.15 11.18
CA THR A 484 33.64 21.70 10.95
C THR A 484 35.07 21.19 10.79
N SER A 485 35.40 20.05 11.42
CA SER A 485 36.52 19.20 11.04
C SER A 485 36.04 17.94 10.31
N ARG A 486 36.76 17.59 9.25
CA ARG A 486 36.58 16.44 8.35
C ARG A 486 37.11 15.15 8.98
N ASP A 487 36.55 14.00 8.58
CA ASP A 487 37.23 13.01 7.71
C ASP A 487 36.31 11.78 7.48
N LEU A 488 36.31 11.23 6.26
CA LEU A 488 35.58 10.02 5.86
C LEU A 488 36.53 9.10 5.11
N ASP A 489 36.71 7.88 5.63
CA ASP A 489 37.61 6.85 5.12
C ASP A 489 37.05 6.07 3.90
N SER A 490 38.00 5.55 3.12
CA SER A 490 37.89 5.13 1.72
C SER A 490 37.19 3.80 1.40
N GLU A 491 36.52 3.13 2.35
CA GLU A 491 35.85 1.84 2.09
C GLU A 491 34.38 1.95 1.63
N ASN A 492 33.76 3.14 1.71
CA ASN A 492 32.38 3.39 1.26
C ASN A 492 32.24 3.83 -0.22
N LEU A 493 33.32 3.79 -1.01
CA LEU A 493 33.37 4.43 -2.32
C LEU A 493 32.72 3.61 -3.46
N GLU A 494 32.61 2.29 -3.34
CA GLU A 494 32.07 1.44 -4.43
C GLU A 494 30.55 1.62 -4.66
N PRO A 495 29.68 1.61 -3.62
CA PRO A 495 28.26 1.92 -3.79
C PRO A 495 28.04 3.36 -4.27
N ILE A 496 28.87 4.29 -3.77
CA ILE A 496 28.80 5.70 -4.15
C ILE A 496 29.21 5.89 -5.61
N ARG A 497 30.26 5.22 -6.10
CA ARG A 497 30.67 5.24 -7.52
C ARG A 497 29.60 4.64 -8.43
N ARG A 498 28.96 3.54 -8.00
CA ARG A 498 27.84 2.92 -8.73
C ARG A 498 26.65 3.88 -8.83
N ASN A 499 26.30 4.55 -7.73
CA ASN A 499 25.22 5.51 -7.70
C ASN A 499 25.54 6.78 -8.50
N ILE A 500 26.79 7.25 -8.48
CA ILE A 500 27.26 8.35 -9.32
C ILE A 500 27.18 7.97 -10.80
N LYS A 501 27.57 6.73 -11.16
CA LYS A 501 27.49 6.22 -12.53
C LYS A 501 26.04 6.16 -13.03
N LEU A 502 25.10 5.66 -12.22
CA LEU A 502 23.67 5.64 -12.52
C LEU A 502 23.09 7.06 -12.60
N PHE A 503 23.52 7.96 -11.73
CA PHE A 503 23.12 9.37 -11.77
C PHE A 503 23.55 10.06 -13.08
N PHE A 504 24.81 9.90 -13.50
CA PHE A 504 25.28 10.44 -14.78
C PHE A 504 24.59 9.81 -15.98
N GLN A 505 24.25 8.52 -15.91
CA GLN A 505 23.45 7.86 -16.93
C GLN A 505 22.09 8.56 -17.08
N THR A 506 21.36 8.77 -15.99
CA THR A 506 20.05 9.45 -16.00
C THR A 506 20.15 10.88 -16.52
N VAL A 507 21.13 11.67 -16.06
CA VAL A 507 21.32 13.05 -16.53
C VAL A 507 21.58 13.11 -18.04
N LEU A 508 22.38 12.19 -18.58
CA LEU A 508 22.65 12.15 -20.02
C LEU A 508 21.41 11.71 -20.83
N GLN A 509 20.65 10.72 -20.35
CA GLN A 509 19.42 10.26 -21.00
C GLN A 509 18.35 11.36 -21.00
N ASP A 510 18.13 12.03 -19.87
CA ASP A 510 17.15 13.12 -19.75
C ASP A 510 17.54 14.33 -20.62
N SER A 511 18.83 14.58 -20.81
CA SER A 511 19.31 15.64 -21.71
C SER A 511 18.99 15.35 -23.19
N LEU A 512 18.96 14.09 -23.61
CA LEU A 512 18.60 13.70 -24.97
C LEU A 512 17.09 13.88 -25.22
N PHE A 513 16.25 13.60 -24.23
CA PHE A 513 14.81 13.85 -24.30
C PHE A 513 14.50 15.34 -24.48
N PHE A 514 15.27 16.20 -23.81
CA PHE A 514 15.16 17.65 -23.98
C PHE A 514 15.52 18.11 -25.40
N ILE A 515 16.55 17.51 -26.02
CA ILE A 515 16.93 17.77 -27.41
C ILE A 515 15.80 17.37 -28.36
N ASP A 516 15.18 16.20 -28.15
CA ASP A 516 14.06 15.72 -28.97
C ASP A 516 12.85 16.66 -28.92
N ILE A 517 12.48 17.13 -27.73
CA ILE A 517 11.39 18.11 -27.53
C ILE A 517 11.71 19.44 -28.23
N ILE A 518 12.94 19.96 -28.09
CA ILE A 518 13.33 21.22 -28.73
C ILE A 518 13.28 21.10 -30.26
N PHE A 519 13.81 20.01 -30.82
CA PHE A 519 13.80 19.80 -32.27
C PHE A 519 12.39 19.61 -32.80
N THR A 520 11.55 18.87 -32.07
CA THR A 520 10.17 18.57 -32.46
C THR A 520 9.28 19.81 -32.41
N PHE A 521 9.36 20.64 -31.35
CA PHE A 521 8.41 21.72 -31.13
C PHE A 521 8.93 23.13 -31.44
N GLN A 522 10.24 23.37 -31.39
CA GLN A 522 10.82 24.71 -31.59
C GLN A 522 11.57 24.82 -32.92
N LEU A 523 12.48 23.88 -33.22
CA LEU A 523 13.36 23.99 -34.40
C LEU A 523 12.73 23.45 -35.69
N SER A 524 11.73 22.57 -35.60
CA SER A 524 10.95 22.11 -36.76
C SER A 524 10.25 23.26 -37.49
N GLY A 525 9.93 24.35 -36.78
CA GLY A 525 9.28 25.55 -37.32
C GLY A 525 10.22 26.47 -38.13
N LEU A 526 11.54 26.25 -38.11
CA LEU A 526 12.50 27.11 -38.80
C LEU A 526 12.46 27.00 -40.33
N SER A 527 11.91 25.91 -40.87
CA SER A 527 11.76 25.71 -42.32
C SER A 527 10.55 24.84 -42.62
N THR A 528 9.79 25.21 -43.65
CA THR A 528 8.59 24.48 -44.11
C THR A 528 8.90 23.39 -45.14
N GLN A 529 10.19 23.16 -45.45
CA GLN A 529 10.59 22.10 -46.36
C GLN A 529 10.33 20.72 -45.74
N ARG A 530 9.67 19.83 -46.50
CA ARG A 530 9.31 18.47 -46.04
C ARG A 530 10.51 17.67 -45.53
N ALA A 531 11.68 17.82 -46.16
CA ALA A 531 12.90 17.14 -45.73
C ALA A 531 13.37 17.62 -44.35
N TRP A 532 13.28 18.93 -44.08
CA TRP A 532 13.63 19.50 -42.77
C TRP A 532 12.68 19.00 -41.68
N GLN A 533 11.37 19.03 -41.94
CA GLN A 533 10.38 18.53 -40.97
C GLN A 533 10.55 17.03 -40.68
N PHE A 534 10.85 16.22 -41.70
CA PHE A 534 11.15 14.80 -41.51
C PHE A 534 12.42 14.59 -40.67
N ILE A 535 13.49 15.33 -40.96
CA ILE A 535 14.74 15.24 -40.19
C ILE A 535 14.51 15.67 -38.74
N SER A 536 13.86 16.81 -38.49
CA SER A 536 13.66 17.36 -37.15
C SER A 536 12.72 16.54 -36.27
N VAL A 537 11.73 15.84 -36.85
CA VAL A 537 10.73 15.09 -36.08
C VAL A 537 11.01 13.60 -36.05
N VAL A 538 11.35 12.98 -37.19
CA VAL A 538 11.54 11.52 -37.27
C VAL A 538 13.02 11.15 -37.20
N GLY A 539 13.88 11.92 -37.87
CA GLY A 539 15.32 11.68 -37.88
C GLY A 539 15.97 11.89 -36.50
N VAL A 540 15.66 13.01 -35.84
CA VAL A 540 16.18 13.32 -34.50
C VAL A 540 15.62 12.35 -33.47
N TRP A 541 14.32 12.06 -33.49
CA TRP A 541 13.71 11.05 -32.61
C TRP A 541 14.40 9.69 -32.73
N GLY A 542 14.59 9.19 -33.96
CA GLY A 542 15.29 7.92 -34.18
C GLY A 542 16.76 7.94 -33.72
N ALA A 543 17.46 9.06 -33.92
CA ALA A 543 18.84 9.22 -33.47
C ALA A 543 18.96 9.31 -31.94
N VAL A 544 18.03 10.00 -31.28
CA VAL A 544 17.94 10.12 -29.81
C VAL A 544 17.67 8.75 -29.18
N TYR A 545 16.71 7.99 -29.69
CA TYR A 545 16.42 6.64 -29.18
C TYR A 545 17.59 5.66 -29.39
N MET A 546 18.31 5.77 -30.50
CA MET A 546 19.54 4.99 -30.73
C MET A 546 20.65 5.36 -29.73
N LEU A 547 20.83 6.67 -29.46
CA LEU A 547 21.81 7.15 -28.49
C LEU A 547 21.43 6.79 -27.06
N ASP A 548 20.15 6.82 -26.71
CA ASP A 548 19.63 6.39 -25.40
C ASP A 548 19.94 4.90 -25.13
N GLY A 549 19.65 4.04 -26.11
CA GLY A 549 20.02 2.62 -26.05
C GLY A 549 21.54 2.40 -25.93
N LEU A 550 22.35 3.25 -26.59
CA LEU A 550 23.81 3.20 -26.49
C LEU A 550 24.32 3.66 -25.12
N ILE A 551 23.72 4.71 -24.53
CA ILE A 551 24.04 5.17 -23.17
C ILE A 551 23.66 4.08 -22.15
N MET A 552 22.49 3.45 -22.27
CA MET A 552 22.13 2.31 -21.41
C MET A 552 23.15 1.17 -21.51
N LEU A 553 23.60 0.84 -22.72
CA LEU A 553 24.63 -0.17 -22.94
C LEU A 553 25.98 0.20 -22.31
N MET A 554 26.45 1.44 -22.49
CA MET A 554 27.73 1.93 -21.94
C MET A 554 27.79 1.88 -20.41
N PHE A 555 26.66 2.07 -19.74
CA PHE A 555 26.58 2.14 -18.28
C PHE A 555 26.13 0.82 -17.64
N SER A 556 25.66 -0.16 -18.42
CA SER A 556 25.32 -1.51 -17.98
C SER A 556 26.56 -2.34 -17.60
N ASP A 557 26.48 -3.06 -16.48
CA ASP A 557 27.52 -4.01 -16.04
C ASP A 557 27.62 -5.25 -16.96
N ARG A 558 26.69 -5.42 -17.92
CA ARG A 558 26.69 -6.50 -18.91
C ARG A 558 27.78 -6.36 -19.97
N LEU A 559 28.35 -5.17 -20.18
CA LEU A 559 29.52 -5.02 -21.07
C LEU A 559 30.77 -5.74 -20.54
N THR A 560 30.86 -5.97 -19.22
CA THR A 560 31.92 -6.78 -18.60
C THR A 560 31.78 -8.26 -19.00
N VAL A 561 30.54 -8.76 -19.07
CA VAL A 561 30.21 -10.12 -19.55
C VAL A 561 30.41 -10.23 -21.06
N LEU A 562 30.09 -9.19 -21.83
CA LEU A 562 30.36 -9.17 -23.27
C LEU A 562 31.87 -9.09 -23.56
N LYS A 563 32.65 -8.35 -22.76
CA LYS A 563 34.12 -8.30 -22.85
C LYS A 563 34.79 -9.60 -22.44
N SER A 564 34.26 -10.33 -21.45
CA SER A 564 34.76 -11.66 -21.09
C SER A 564 34.39 -12.71 -22.15
N SER A 565 33.20 -12.62 -22.74
CA SER A 565 32.75 -13.47 -23.87
C SER A 565 33.50 -13.19 -25.17
N LEU A 566 34.01 -11.96 -25.38
CA LEU A 566 34.81 -11.56 -26.55
C LEU A 566 36.33 -11.69 -26.31
N GLY A 567 36.75 -12.23 -25.18
CA GLY A 567 38.17 -12.54 -24.89
C GLY A 567 39.08 -11.33 -24.69
N LEU A 568 38.54 -10.17 -24.28
CA LEU A 568 39.28 -8.90 -24.20
C LEU A 568 39.70 -8.49 -22.76
N GLU A 569 39.92 -9.44 -21.85
CA GLU A 569 40.49 -9.13 -20.53
C GLU A 569 42.01 -9.32 -20.49
N ARG A 570 42.73 -8.24 -20.14
CA ARG A 570 44.16 -8.29 -19.80
C ARG A 570 44.32 -8.84 -18.38
N SER A 571 45.07 -9.93 -18.28
CA SER A 571 45.43 -10.63 -17.04
C SER A 571 46.23 -9.75 -16.08
N THR A 572 45.74 -9.59 -14.84
CA THR A 572 46.57 -9.18 -13.70
C THR A 572 46.49 -10.26 -12.61
N SER A 573 47.51 -11.10 -12.58
CA SER A 573 47.74 -12.13 -11.58
C SER A 573 48.04 -11.53 -10.20
N ARG A 574 47.26 -11.88 -9.17
CA ARG A 574 47.69 -11.75 -7.77
C ARG A 574 48.17 -13.12 -7.27
N VAL A 575 49.44 -13.14 -6.90
CA VAL A 575 50.15 -14.26 -6.28
C VAL A 575 49.58 -14.50 -4.88
N SER A 576 49.31 -15.77 -4.60
CA SER A 576 48.96 -16.34 -3.30
C SER A 576 50.14 -16.23 -2.32
N ALA A 577 49.85 -15.82 -1.09
CA ALA A 577 50.66 -16.20 0.06
C ALA A 577 49.72 -16.75 1.14
N ALA A 578 49.91 -18.03 1.44
CA ALA A 578 49.52 -18.72 2.66
C ALA A 578 50.83 -19.13 3.37
N PRO A 579 50.81 -19.57 4.64
CA PRO A 579 49.69 -19.64 5.58
C PRO A 579 49.72 -18.59 6.69
#